data_AF-A0A928SCX2-F1
#
_entry.id   AF-A0A928SCX2-F1
#
_cell.length_a   1.000
_cell.length_b   1.000
_cell.length_c   1.000
_cell.angle_alpha   90.00
_cell.angle_beta   90.00
_cell.angle_gamma   90.00
#
_symmetry.space_group_name_H-M   'P 1'
#
loop_
_entity.id
_entity.type
_entity.pdbx_description
1 polymer ?
#
loop_
_entity_poly.entity_id
_entity_poly.type
_entity_poly.pdbx_seq_one_letter_code
_entity_poly.pdbx_strand_id
1 'polypeptide(L)'
;MLHLVSAVWYERQRSRYANHWLLQLEQVADLTPLEHCKPTSHRQVFISYHRDATLAALEYNQTDPFKQEMKQRPLIERIIFNLTHFFGARYARSTGLVKANFQLSMAAAAFNLRQLIRLPRRPKPAAA
;
A
#
# COMPACT_ATOMS: atom_id res chain seq x y z
N MET A 1 -3.14 -10.32 10.72
CA MET A 1 -2.49 -10.24 9.39
C MET A 1 -3.17 -9.19 8.49
N LEU A 2 -3.46 -7.99 9.02
CA LEU A 2 -4.12 -6.88 8.32
C LEU A 2 -3.43 -5.52 8.61
N HIS A 3 -2.20 -5.53 9.13
CA HIS A 3 -1.48 -4.31 9.49
C HIS A 3 -0.71 -3.66 8.32
N LEU A 4 -0.58 -4.34 7.18
CA LEU A 4 0.21 -3.86 6.03
C LEU A 4 -0.61 -3.09 4.97
N VAL A 5 -1.94 -3.18 4.98
CA VAL A 5 -2.80 -2.40 4.05
C VAL A 5 -2.83 -0.91 4.44
N SER A 6 -2.42 -0.57 5.66
CA SER A 6 -2.32 0.81 6.14
C SER A 6 -1.18 1.59 5.49
N ALA A 7 -0.05 0.95 5.13
CA ALA A 7 1.12 1.65 4.58
C ALA A 7 0.83 2.31 3.21
N VAL A 8 -0.01 1.69 2.38
CA VAL A 8 -0.43 2.23 1.08
C VAL A 8 -1.48 3.34 1.23
N TRP A 9 -2.35 3.26 2.24
CA TRP A 9 -3.22 4.38 2.61
C TRP A 9 -2.40 5.56 3.19
N TYR A 10 -1.30 5.27 3.87
CA TYR A 10 -0.34 6.25 4.40
C TYR A 10 0.43 6.97 3.27
N GLU A 11 0.86 6.26 2.23
CA GLU A 11 1.47 6.89 1.04
C GLU A 11 0.48 7.75 0.24
N ARG A 12 -0.81 7.37 0.19
CA ARG A 12 -1.84 8.16 -0.50
C ARG A 12 -2.24 9.43 0.27
N GLN A 13 -2.08 9.44 1.59
CA GLN A 13 -2.16 10.65 2.43
C GLN A 13 -0.92 11.56 2.25
N ARG A 14 0.26 10.99 1.95
CA ARG A 14 1.52 11.72 1.76
C ARG A 14 1.45 12.78 0.66
N SER A 15 0.72 12.54 -0.44
CA SER A 15 0.51 13.56 -1.48
C SER A 15 -0.41 14.72 -1.07
N ARG A 16 -1.29 14.54 -0.08
CA ARG A 16 -2.16 15.63 0.44
C ARG A 16 -1.44 16.54 1.44
N TYR A 17 -0.39 16.06 2.10
CA TYR A 17 0.44 16.80 3.05
C TYR A 17 1.87 17.07 2.55
N ALA A 18 2.12 16.84 1.25
CA ALA A 18 3.45 16.90 0.62
C ALA A 18 4.14 18.27 0.82
N ASN A 19 3.38 19.35 0.98
CA ASN A 19 3.96 20.69 1.05
C ASN A 19 4.32 21.17 2.46
N HIS A 20 4.06 20.37 3.52
CA HIS A 20 4.30 20.82 4.90
C HIS A 20 5.36 20.01 5.68
N TRP A 21 5.69 18.78 5.26
CA TRP A 21 6.58 17.88 6.02
C TRP A 21 7.75 17.29 5.23
N LEU A 22 7.83 17.50 3.91
CA LEU A 22 8.91 16.93 3.08
C LEU A 22 10.25 17.69 3.19
N LEU A 23 10.27 18.90 3.76
CA LEU A 23 11.53 19.59 4.11
C LEU A 23 12.35 18.89 5.21
N GLN A 24 11.86 17.78 5.79
CA GLN A 24 12.55 17.07 6.88
C GLN A 24 13.10 15.68 6.53
N LEU A 25 12.75 15.07 5.38
CA LEU A 25 13.19 13.70 5.06
C LEU A 25 14.19 13.61 3.90
N GLU A 26 14.23 14.58 2.99
CA GLU A 26 15.32 14.66 1.99
C GLU A 26 16.66 15.07 2.61
N GLN A 27 16.66 15.68 3.80
CA GLN A 27 17.90 15.92 4.56
C GLN A 27 18.55 14.65 5.12
N VAL A 28 17.89 13.48 5.05
CA VAL A 28 18.38 12.23 5.69
C VAL A 28 19.02 11.28 4.67
N ALA A 29 18.96 11.59 3.37
CA ALA A 29 19.54 10.73 2.32
C ALA A 29 21.03 11.00 2.06
N ASP A 30 21.56 12.16 2.44
CA ASP A 30 22.99 12.46 2.38
C ASP A 30 23.65 12.09 3.73
N LEU A 31 23.68 10.79 4.02
CA LEU A 31 24.48 10.21 5.12
C LEU A 31 25.85 9.74 4.61
N THR A 32 26.45 10.47 3.66
CA THR A 32 27.90 10.60 3.72
C THR A 32 28.20 11.42 4.98
N PRO A 33 29.24 11.10 5.76
CA PRO A 33 29.66 11.97 6.85
C PRO A 33 30.18 13.27 6.22
N LEU A 34 29.29 14.21 5.93
CA LEU A 34 29.67 15.58 5.67
C LEU A 34 30.22 16.08 7.00
N GLU A 35 31.54 16.03 7.17
CA GLU A 35 32.30 16.52 8.34
C GLU A 35 32.00 17.99 8.72
N HIS A 36 31.11 18.66 7.99
CA HIS A 36 30.88 20.09 7.99
C HIS A 36 29.54 20.54 8.60
N CYS A 37 28.66 19.64 9.04
CA CYS A 37 27.35 20.04 9.60
C CYS A 37 27.26 19.75 11.10
N LYS A 38 28.04 20.48 11.91
CA LYS A 38 27.81 20.51 13.36
C LYS A 38 26.50 21.26 13.64
N PRO A 39 25.58 20.71 14.47
CA PRO A 39 24.33 21.39 14.78
C PRO A 39 24.63 22.73 15.46
N THR A 40 24.23 23.83 14.81
CA THR A 40 24.51 25.20 15.26
C THR A 40 23.64 25.60 16.46
N SER A 41 22.54 24.89 16.71
CA SER A 41 21.63 25.12 17.83
C SER A 41 20.96 23.83 18.33
N HIS A 42 20.49 23.85 19.59
CA HIS A 42 19.78 22.73 20.20
C HIS A 42 18.39 22.56 19.56
N ARG A 43 18.16 21.44 18.86
CA ARG A 43 16.87 21.09 18.27
C ARG A 43 16.22 19.97 19.08
N GLN A 44 15.07 20.24 19.67
CA GLN A 44 14.26 19.22 20.32
C GLN A 44 13.47 18.45 19.24
N VAL A 45 13.67 17.13 19.16
CA VAL A 45 12.96 16.27 18.21
C VAL A 45 12.18 15.22 18.99
N PHE A 46 10.89 15.09 18.68
CA PHE A 46 10.03 14.07 19.28
C PHE A 46 10.20 12.74 18.56
N ILE A 47 10.51 11.68 19.31
CA ILE A 47 10.56 10.32 18.80
C ILE A 47 9.18 9.71 18.98
N SER A 48 8.54 9.32 17.87
CA SER A 48 7.23 8.69 17.91
C SER A 48 7.33 7.25 18.43
N TYR A 49 6.25 6.78 19.05
CA TYR A 49 6.11 5.39 19.51
C TYR A 49 6.31 4.35 18.38
N HIS A 50 6.08 4.73 17.12
CA HIS A 50 6.20 3.85 15.96
C HIS A 50 7.56 3.96 15.25
N ARG A 51 8.56 4.61 15.87
CA ARG A 51 9.88 4.82 15.26
C ARG A 51 10.53 3.49 14.85
N ASP A 52 10.48 2.51 15.74
CA ASP A 52 11.12 1.21 15.54
C ASP A 52 10.45 0.42 14.41
N ALA A 53 9.11 0.41 14.37
CA ALA A 53 8.35 -0.20 13.29
C ALA A 53 8.65 0.45 11.93
N THR A 54 8.88 1.77 11.93
CA THR A 54 9.23 2.52 10.71
C THR A 54 10.63 2.17 10.23
N LEU A 55 11.59 2.05 11.15
CA LEU A 55 12.96 1.62 10.81
C LEU A 55 12.99 0.20 10.26
N ALA A 56 12.30 -0.74 10.91
CA ALA A 56 12.20 -2.12 10.44
C ALA A 56 11.56 -2.20 9.04
N ALA A 57 10.55 -1.37 8.75
CA ALA A 57 9.96 -1.28 7.42
C ALA A 57 10.94 -0.72 6.37
N LEU A 58 11.76 0.29 6.74
CA LEU A 58 12.77 0.85 5.85
C LEU A 58 13.87 -0.17 5.51
N GLU A 59 14.32 -0.94 6.50
CA GLU A 59 15.27 -2.04 6.29
C GLU A 59 14.69 -3.10 5.35
N TYR A 60 13.43 -3.52 5.58
CA TYR A 60 12.75 -4.47 4.72
C TYR A 60 12.58 -3.97 3.28
N ASN A 61 12.32 -2.68 3.08
CA ASN A 61 12.17 -2.07 1.75
C ASN A 61 13.44 -2.18 0.87
N GLN A 62 14.61 -2.37 1.48
CA GLN A 62 15.87 -2.54 0.74
C GLN A 62 16.09 -3.98 0.25
N THR A 63 15.35 -4.94 0.80
CA THR A 63 15.53 -6.37 0.50
C THR A 63 15.00 -6.72 -0.89
N ASP A 64 15.57 -7.76 -1.50
CA ASP A 64 15.12 -8.24 -2.82
C ASP A 64 13.70 -8.85 -2.84
N PRO A 65 13.23 -9.55 -1.79
CA PRO A 65 11.83 -9.98 -1.69
C PRO A 65 10.86 -8.81 -1.83
N PHE A 66 11.13 -7.68 -1.17
CA PHE A 66 10.30 -6.49 -1.27
C PHE A 66 10.20 -5.97 -2.71
N LYS A 67 11.30 -5.98 -3.47
CA LYS A 67 11.30 -5.58 -4.90
C LYS A 67 10.44 -6.52 -5.75
N GLN A 68 10.39 -7.82 -5.43
CA GLN A 68 9.52 -8.77 -6.13
C GLN A 68 8.04 -8.53 -5.79
N GLU A 69 7.73 -8.29 -4.52
CA GLU A 69 6.37 -7.97 -4.08
C GLU A 69 5.86 -6.65 -4.66
N MET A 70 6.73 -5.64 -4.77
CA MET A 70 6.39 -4.34 -5.38
C MET A 70 5.95 -4.46 -6.84
N LYS A 71 6.44 -5.46 -7.60
CA LYS A 71 5.96 -5.71 -8.97
C LYS A 71 4.49 -6.13 -9.03
N GLN A 72 3.97 -6.75 -7.96
CA GLN A 72 2.58 -7.19 -7.89
C GLN A 72 1.62 -6.08 -7.44
N ARG A 73 2.14 -5.03 -6.79
CA ARG A 73 1.36 -3.93 -6.21
C ARG A 73 0.39 -3.26 -7.20
N PRO A 74 0.78 -2.91 -8.45
CA PRO A 74 -0.14 -2.27 -9.40
C PRO A 74 -1.38 -3.12 -9.71
N LEU A 75 -1.22 -4.45 -9.76
CA LEU A 75 -2.33 -5.37 -10.00
C LEU A 75 -3.29 -5.40 -8.81
N ILE A 76 -2.75 -5.48 -7.59
CA ILE A 76 -3.52 -5.50 -6.35
C ILE A 76 -4.30 -4.19 -6.18
N GLU A 77 -3.64 -3.04 -6.37
CA GLU A 77 -4.28 -1.72 -6.26
C GLU A 77 -5.41 -1.55 -7.27
N ARG A 78 -5.23 -2.06 -8.50
CA ARG A 78 -6.28 -2.07 -9.51
C ARG A 78 -7.47 -2.93 -9.08
N ILE A 79 -7.25 -4.08 -8.45
CA ILE A 79 -8.34 -4.92 -7.92
C ILE A 79 -9.08 -4.19 -6.80
N ILE A 80 -8.36 -3.62 -5.82
CA ILE A 80 -8.94 -2.85 -4.72
C ILE A 80 -9.76 -1.67 -5.25
N PHE A 81 -9.23 -0.94 -6.23
CA PHE A 81 -9.96 0.16 -6.88
C PHE A 81 -11.26 -0.33 -7.50
N ASN A 82 -11.23 -1.45 -8.24
CA ASN A 82 -12.46 -1.99 -8.83
C ASN A 82 -13.49 -2.38 -7.77
N LEU A 83 -13.07 -3.11 -6.73
CA LEU A 83 -13.95 -3.58 -5.66
C LEU A 83 -14.62 -2.40 -4.93
N THR A 84 -13.84 -1.37 -4.61
CA THR A 84 -14.34 -0.22 -3.86
C THR A 84 -15.19 0.73 -4.71
N HIS A 85 -14.81 0.95 -5.98
CA HIS A 85 -15.43 1.94 -6.85
C HIS A 85 -16.64 1.41 -7.61
N PHE A 86 -16.59 0.15 -8.10
CA PHE A 86 -17.67 -0.42 -8.91
C PHE A 86 -18.54 -1.44 -8.17
N PHE A 87 -17.97 -2.20 -7.22
CA PHE A 87 -18.70 -3.29 -6.54
C PHE A 87 -19.13 -2.92 -5.11
N GLY A 88 -18.89 -1.68 -4.67
CA GLY A 88 -19.41 -1.17 -3.40
C GLY A 88 -18.79 -1.79 -2.15
N ALA A 89 -17.60 -2.40 -2.24
CA ALA A 89 -16.92 -3.05 -1.13
C ALA A 89 -16.41 -2.08 -0.03
N ARG A 90 -16.52 -0.76 -0.26
CA ARG A 90 -16.05 0.27 0.68
C ARG A 90 -16.90 0.38 1.94
N TYR A 91 -18.20 0.08 1.85
CA TYR A 91 -19.15 0.32 2.93
C TYR A 91 -19.81 -1.00 3.35
N ALA A 92 -19.81 -1.28 4.65
CA ALA A 92 -20.65 -2.33 5.21
C ALA A 92 -22.07 -1.80 5.37
N ARG A 93 -23.03 -2.40 4.66
CA ARG A 93 -24.45 -2.05 4.76
C ARG A 93 -25.14 -2.68 5.98
N SER A 94 -24.47 -3.63 6.61
CA SER A 94 -24.98 -4.36 7.77
C SER A 94 -23.95 -4.38 8.88
N THR A 95 -24.43 -4.41 10.12
CA THR A 95 -23.60 -4.50 11.32
C THR A 95 -23.27 -5.95 11.64
N GLY A 96 -22.03 -6.19 12.07
CA GLY A 96 -21.52 -7.52 12.43
C GLY A 96 -20.56 -8.11 11.40
N LEU A 97 -19.48 -8.73 11.91
CA LEU A 97 -18.37 -9.25 11.11
C LEU A 97 -18.82 -10.27 10.05
N VAL A 98 -19.71 -11.19 10.42
CA VAL A 98 -20.20 -12.25 9.53
C VAL A 98 -20.93 -11.66 8.33
N LYS A 99 -21.81 -10.67 8.55
CA LYS A 99 -22.60 -10.05 7.48
C LYS A 99 -21.73 -9.15 6.59
N ALA A 100 -20.78 -8.42 7.17
CA ALA A 100 -19.80 -7.63 6.42
C ALA A 100 -18.91 -8.52 5.54
N ASN A 101 -18.43 -9.66 6.07
CA ASN A 101 -17.64 -10.63 5.31
C ASN A 101 -18.44 -11.26 4.16
N PHE A 102 -19.72 -11.58 4.40
CA PHE A 102 -20.60 -12.07 3.34
C PHE A 102 -20.76 -11.02 2.22
N GLN A 103 -21.02 -9.75 2.57
CA GLN A 103 -21.14 -8.67 1.60
C GLN A 103 -19.86 -8.49 0.78
N LEU A 104 -18.69 -8.51 1.44
CA LEU A 104 -17.40 -8.41 0.77
C LEU A 104 -17.16 -9.60 -0.18
N SER A 105 -17.51 -10.81 0.25
CA SER A 105 -17.38 -12.03 -0.56
C SER A 105 -18.27 -11.97 -1.81
N MET A 106 -19.49 -11.45 -1.68
CA MET A 106 -20.39 -11.23 -2.82
C MET A 106 -19.83 -10.20 -3.82
N ALA A 107 -19.24 -9.11 -3.33
CA ALA A 107 -18.59 -8.12 -4.18
C ALA A 107 -17.38 -8.71 -4.93
N ALA A 108 -16.58 -9.53 -4.25
CA ALA A 108 -15.45 -10.24 -4.85
C ALA A 108 -15.91 -11.27 -5.90
N ALA A 109 -16.97 -12.03 -5.63
CA ALA A 109 -17.55 -12.97 -6.58
C ALA A 109 -18.05 -12.26 -7.84
N ALA A 110 -18.76 -11.14 -7.71
CA ALA A 110 -19.22 -10.34 -8.84
C ALA A 110 -18.05 -9.79 -9.68
N PHE A 111 -16.97 -9.35 -9.04
CA PHE A 111 -15.75 -8.96 -9.74
C PHE A 111 -15.15 -10.12 -10.55
N ASN A 112 -15.01 -11.30 -9.93
CA ASN A 112 -14.47 -12.48 -10.59
C ASN A 112 -15.33 -12.93 -11.78
N LEU A 113 -16.66 -12.91 -11.64
CA LEU A 113 -17.58 -13.19 -12.75
C LEU A 113 -17.39 -12.22 -13.92
N ARG A 114 -17.24 -10.92 -13.64
CA ARG A 114 -16.95 -9.91 -14.68
C ARG A 114 -15.63 -10.20 -15.39
N GLN A 115 -14.60 -10.65 -14.68
CA GLN A 115 -13.33 -11.01 -15.29
C GLN A 115 -13.46 -12.25 -16.17
N LEU A 116 -14.17 -13.28 -15.68
CA LEU A 116 -14.41 -14.51 -16.44
C LEU A 116 -15.07 -14.24 -17.80
N ILE A 117 -16.08 -13.37 -17.83
CA ILE A 117 -16.78 -12.97 -19.06
C ILE A 117 -15.83 -12.23 -20.03
N ARG A 118 -14.87 -11.47 -19.50
CA ARG A 118 -13.91 -10.68 -20.30
C ARG A 118 -12.71 -11.47 -20.79
N LEU A 119 -12.49 -12.68 -20.28
CA LEU A 119 -11.40 -13.51 -20.77
C LEU A 119 -11.67 -13.90 -22.22
N PRO A 120 -10.73 -13.61 -23.16
CA PRO A 120 -10.87 -14.12 -24.51
C PRO A 120 -10.92 -15.65 -24.43
N ARG A 121 -11.79 -16.27 -25.24
CA ARG A 121 -11.78 -17.73 -25.38
C ARG A 121 -10.39 -18.13 -25.85
N ARG A 122 -9.66 -18.85 -24.99
CA ARG A 122 -8.34 -19.36 -25.35
C ARG A 122 -8.51 -20.20 -26.62
N PRO A 123 -7.74 -19.93 -27.69
CA PRO A 123 -7.83 -20.76 -28.89
C PRO A 123 -7.51 -22.21 -28.50
N LYS A 124 -8.28 -23.15 -29.06
CA LYS A 124 -8.05 -24.58 -28.87
C LYS A 124 -6.59 -24.88 -29.29
N PRO A 125 -5.79 -25.62 -28.48
CA PRO A 125 -4.46 -26.01 -28.93
C PRO A 125 -4.60 -26.80 -30.24
N ALA A 126 -3.72 -26.51 -31.20
CA ALA A 126 -3.68 -27.26 -32.46
C ALA A 126 -3.49 -28.75 -32.13
N ALA A 127 -4.28 -29.61 -32.77
CA ALA A 127 -4.12 -31.05 -32.62
C ALA A 127 -2.70 -31.44 -33.06
N ALA A 128 -2.00 -32.17 -32.19
CA ALA A 128 -0.66 -32.70 -32.45
C ALA A 128 -0.72 -33.88 -33.44
#